data_AF-A0A6D0ISB4-F1
#
_entry.id   AF-A0A6D0ISB4-F1
#
_cell.length_a   1.000
_cell.length_b   1.000
_cell.length_c   1.000
_cell.angle_alpha   90.00
_cell.angle_beta   90.00
_cell.angle_gamma   90.00
#
_symmetry.space_group_name_H-M   'P 1'
#
loop_
_entity.id
_entity.type
_entity.pdbx_description
1 polymer ?
#
loop_
_entity_poly.entity_id
_entity_poly.type
_entity_poly.pdbx_seq_one_letter_code
_entity_poly.pdbx_strand_id
1 'polypeptide(L)'
;IDVELTESCLIENDELALSVIQQFSQLGAQVHLDDFGTGYSSLSQLARFPIDAIKLDQVFVRDIHKQPVSQSLVRAIVAVAQALNLQVIAEGVESAKEDAFLTKNGINERQGFLFAKPMPAVAFERWYKRYLKRA
;
A
#
# COMPACT_ATOMS: atom_id res chain seq x y z
N ILE A 1 9.83 9.72 -7.59
CA ILE A 1 8.45 10.27 -7.58
C ILE A 1 7.61 9.09 -7.96
N ASP A 2 6.64 8.75 -7.14
CA ASP A 2 5.77 7.60 -7.37
C ASP A 2 4.35 8.10 -7.57
N VAL A 3 3.52 7.30 -8.22
CA VAL A 3 2.13 7.65 -8.55
C VAL A 3 1.19 6.65 -7.91
N GLU A 4 0.19 7.16 -7.23
CA GLU A 4 -0.88 6.35 -6.64
C GLU A 4 -2.14 6.50 -7.50
N LEU A 5 -2.73 5.37 -7.90
CA LEU A 5 -3.98 5.30 -8.67
C LEU A 5 -5.01 4.57 -7.83
N THR A 6 -6.23 5.11 -7.70
CA THR A 6 -7.30 4.41 -6.99
C THR A 6 -7.86 3.25 -7.81
N GLU A 7 -8.46 2.25 -7.15
CA GLU A 7 -9.12 1.12 -7.85
C GLU A 7 -10.13 1.59 -8.91
N SER A 8 -10.94 2.61 -8.60
CA SER A 8 -11.97 3.10 -9.51
C SER A 8 -11.38 3.59 -10.84
N CYS A 9 -10.21 4.23 -10.81
CA CYS A 9 -9.54 4.69 -12.03
C CYS A 9 -9.18 3.53 -12.99
N LEU A 10 -8.86 2.35 -12.46
CA LEU A 10 -8.57 1.16 -13.29
C LEU A 10 -9.82 0.62 -13.99
N ILE A 11 -11.00 0.77 -13.36
CA ILE A 11 -12.27 0.22 -13.83
C ILE A 11 -12.96 1.17 -14.80
N GLU A 12 -12.94 2.48 -14.51
CA GLU A 12 -13.65 3.48 -15.31
C GLU A 12 -13.05 3.66 -16.70
N ASN A 13 -11.72 3.59 -16.84
CA ASN A 13 -11.05 3.73 -18.12
C ASN A 13 -9.69 3.00 -18.14
N ASP A 14 -9.74 1.70 -18.43
CA ASP A 14 -8.58 0.81 -18.39
C ASP A 14 -7.47 1.20 -19.40
N GLU A 15 -7.85 1.64 -20.61
CA GLU A 15 -6.90 2.12 -21.63
C GLU A 15 -6.13 3.36 -21.16
N LEU A 16 -6.84 4.34 -20.57
CA LEU A 16 -6.21 5.54 -20.05
C LEU A 16 -5.31 5.22 -18.86
N ALA A 17 -5.78 4.39 -17.92
CA ALA A 17 -5.00 3.96 -16.77
C ALA A 17 -3.70 3.27 -17.21
N LEU A 18 -3.78 2.33 -18.16
CA LEU A 18 -2.61 1.64 -18.68
C LEU A 18 -1.61 2.60 -19.34
N SER A 19 -2.11 3.56 -20.13
CA SER A 19 -1.27 4.58 -20.77
C SER A 19 -0.54 5.45 -19.73
N VAL A 20 -1.23 5.86 -18.67
CA VAL A 20 -0.65 6.65 -17.57
C VAL A 20 0.41 5.84 -16.82
N ILE A 21 0.11 4.59 -16.47
CA ILE A 21 1.05 3.69 -15.79
C ILE A 21 2.34 3.56 -16.63
N GLN A 22 2.21 3.30 -17.93
CA GLN A 22 3.36 3.15 -18.82
C GLN A 22 4.20 4.42 -18.94
N GLN A 23 3.55 5.59 -19.06
CA GLN A 23 4.26 6.86 -19.16
C GLN A 23 5.08 7.16 -17.90
N PHE A 24 4.49 6.96 -16.72
CA PHE A 24 5.20 7.19 -15.45
C PHE A 24 6.29 6.14 -15.21
N SER A 25 6.03 4.87 -15.53
CA SER A 25 7.02 3.81 -15.45
C SER A 25 8.24 4.09 -16.36
N GLN A 26 8.02 4.61 -17.58
CA GLN A 26 9.11 5.03 -18.48
C GLN A 26 9.95 6.19 -17.92
N LEU A 27 9.38 7.02 -17.04
CA LEU A 27 10.08 8.08 -16.32
C LEU A 27 10.79 7.57 -15.05
N GLY A 28 10.70 6.28 -14.74
CA GLY A 28 11.31 5.65 -13.57
C GLY A 28 10.51 5.83 -12.28
N ALA A 29 9.24 6.25 -12.38
CA ALA A 29 8.32 6.29 -11.24
C ALA A 29 7.77 4.90 -10.96
N GLN A 30 7.59 4.56 -9.68
CA GLN A 30 6.74 3.42 -9.33
C GLN A 30 5.27 3.81 -9.39
N VAL A 31 4.42 2.84 -9.71
CA VAL A 31 2.97 3.01 -9.72
C VAL A 31 2.32 2.07 -8.71
N HIS A 32 1.59 2.65 -7.77
CA HIS A 32 0.94 1.93 -6.69
C HIS A 32 -0.57 2.01 -6.85
N LEU A 33 -1.27 0.91 -6.54
CA LEU A 33 -2.72 0.88 -6.49
C LEU A 33 -3.20 1.23 -5.07
N ASP A 34 -3.93 2.33 -4.96
CA ASP A 34 -4.44 2.87 -3.70
C ASP A 34 -5.80 2.28 -3.31
N ASP A 35 -6.12 2.31 -2.02
CA ASP A 35 -7.38 1.85 -1.43
C ASP A 35 -7.77 0.39 -1.77
N PHE A 36 -6.78 -0.48 -1.97
CA PHE A 36 -7.03 -1.85 -2.43
C PHE A 36 -7.93 -2.63 -1.47
N GLY A 37 -8.98 -3.25 -2.02
CA GLY A 37 -9.95 -4.06 -1.27
C GLY A 37 -11.17 -3.29 -0.75
N THR A 38 -11.27 -1.98 -0.97
CA THR A 38 -12.48 -1.20 -0.65
C THR A 38 -13.45 -1.08 -1.83
N GLY A 39 -12.99 -1.41 -3.04
CA GLY A 39 -13.75 -1.35 -4.29
C GLY A 39 -13.95 -2.71 -4.98
N TYR A 40 -14.15 -2.66 -6.30
CA TYR A 40 -14.50 -3.80 -7.15
C TYR A 40 -13.34 -4.29 -8.04
N SER A 41 -12.07 -4.08 -7.66
CA SER A 41 -10.97 -4.66 -8.44
C SER A 41 -10.91 -6.16 -8.30
N SER A 42 -10.98 -6.85 -9.44
CA SER A 42 -10.76 -8.29 -9.46
C SER A 42 -9.27 -8.59 -9.49
N LEU A 43 -8.86 -9.73 -8.90
CA LEU A 43 -7.47 -10.21 -9.01
C LEU A 43 -7.02 -10.36 -10.47
N SER A 44 -7.96 -10.63 -11.39
CA SER A 44 -7.67 -10.68 -12.82
C SER A 44 -7.33 -9.31 -13.42
N GLN A 45 -7.91 -8.21 -12.91
CA GLN A 45 -7.52 -6.86 -13.32
C GLN A 45 -6.15 -6.51 -12.76
N LEU A 46 -5.92 -6.84 -11.48
CA LEU A 46 -4.62 -6.63 -10.84
C LEU A 46 -3.47 -7.28 -11.62
N ALA A 47 -3.67 -8.50 -12.12
CA ALA A 47 -2.68 -9.21 -12.92
C ALA A 47 -2.44 -8.65 -14.33
N ARG A 48 -3.33 -7.77 -14.84
CA ARG A 48 -3.21 -7.16 -16.19
C ARG A 48 -2.40 -5.87 -16.17
N PHE A 49 -2.43 -5.12 -15.07
CA PHE A 49 -1.78 -3.83 -14.98
C PHE A 49 -0.33 -3.99 -14.49
N PRO A 50 0.65 -3.34 -15.15
CA PRO A 50 2.06 -3.40 -14.75
C PRO A 50 2.33 -2.40 -13.61
N ILE A 51 1.74 -2.65 -12.45
CA ILE A 51 1.95 -1.85 -11.23
C ILE A 51 3.05 -2.48 -10.35
N ASP A 52 3.59 -1.70 -9.42
CA ASP A 52 4.70 -2.12 -8.55
C ASP A 52 4.24 -2.53 -7.16
N ALA A 53 3.16 -1.90 -6.66
CA ALA A 53 2.67 -2.13 -5.31
C ALA A 53 1.15 -1.99 -5.20
N ILE A 54 0.59 -2.60 -4.16
CA ILE A 54 -0.77 -2.35 -3.68
C ILE A 54 -0.71 -1.74 -2.28
N LYS A 55 -1.58 -0.77 -2.01
CA LYS A 55 -1.76 -0.15 -0.71
C LYS A 55 -3.02 -0.71 -0.07
N LEU A 56 -2.85 -1.46 1.02
CA LEU A 56 -3.94 -2.01 1.83
C LEU A 56 -4.53 -0.90 2.69
N ASP A 57 -5.80 -0.60 2.46
CA ASP A 57 -6.54 0.39 3.22
C ASP A 57 -6.59 0.05 4.72
N GLN A 58 -6.67 1.09 5.54
CA GLN A 58 -6.72 1.01 7.01
C GLN A 58 -7.82 0.10 7.54
N VAL A 59 -8.93 -0.11 6.81
CA VAL A 59 -10.02 -1.01 7.22
C VAL A 59 -9.54 -2.45 7.39
N PHE A 60 -8.51 -2.87 6.65
CA PHE A 60 -7.90 -4.20 6.81
C PHE A 60 -6.88 -4.27 7.94
N VAL A 61 -6.23 -3.15 8.25
CA VAL A 61 -5.10 -3.05 9.18
C VAL A 61 -5.56 -2.81 10.61
N ARG A 62 -6.59 -1.99 10.80
CA ARG A 62 -7.07 -1.56 12.11
C ARG A 62 -7.48 -2.76 12.96
N ASP A 63 -6.92 -2.84 14.17
CA ASP A 63 -7.15 -3.92 15.12
C ASP A 63 -6.85 -5.33 14.57
N ILE A 64 -6.06 -5.48 13.50
CA ILE A 64 -5.82 -6.77 12.83
C ILE A 64 -5.31 -7.85 13.78
N HIS A 65 -4.53 -7.47 14.79
CA HIS A 65 -4.02 -8.37 15.82
C HIS A 65 -5.11 -9.04 16.67
N LYS A 66 -6.36 -8.56 16.64
CA LYS A 66 -7.52 -9.11 17.36
C LYS A 66 -8.57 -9.75 16.44
N GLN A 67 -8.45 -9.62 15.12
CA GLN A 67 -9.51 -9.96 14.16
C GLN A 67 -9.10 -11.14 13.26
N PRO A 68 -9.43 -12.40 13.59
CA PRO A 68 -8.97 -13.58 12.83
C PRO A 68 -9.36 -13.57 11.34
N VAL A 69 -10.51 -12.97 11.02
CA VAL A 69 -10.98 -12.81 9.63
C VAL A 69 -10.07 -11.85 8.87
N SER A 70 -9.80 -10.66 9.41
CA SER A 70 -8.88 -9.68 8.82
C SER A 70 -7.47 -10.26 8.68
N GLN A 71 -6.99 -11.04 9.66
CA GLN A 71 -5.71 -11.72 9.57
C GLN A 71 -5.64 -12.71 8.41
N SER A 72 -6.70 -13.51 8.23
CA SER A 72 -6.77 -14.48 7.13
C SER A 72 -6.81 -13.78 5.78
N LEU A 73 -7.57 -12.69 5.67
CA LEU A 73 -7.68 -11.91 4.45
C LEU A 73 -6.35 -11.25 4.06
N VAL A 74 -5.68 -10.58 4.99
CA VAL A 74 -4.38 -9.95 4.72
C VAL A 74 -3.34 -10.99 4.31
N ARG A 75 -3.31 -12.18 4.93
CA ARG A 75 -2.42 -13.28 4.48
C ARG A 75 -2.70 -13.71 3.05
N ALA A 76 -3.99 -13.81 2.68
CA ALA A 76 -4.37 -14.18 1.32
C ALA A 76 -3.95 -13.10 0.31
N ILE A 77 -4.18 -11.82 0.65
CA ILE A 77 -3.78 -10.69 -0.20
C ILE A 77 -2.27 -10.65 -0.39
N VAL A 78 -1.49 -10.83 0.69
CA VAL A 78 -0.01 -10.89 0.58
C VAL A 78 0.44 -12.05 -0.29
N ALA A 79 -0.18 -13.23 -0.16
CA ALA A 79 0.16 -14.37 -1.01
C ALA A 79 -0.12 -14.09 -2.50
N VAL A 80 -1.23 -13.41 -2.81
CA VAL A 80 -1.56 -13.01 -4.18
C VAL A 80 -0.58 -11.96 -4.70
N ALA A 81 -0.26 -10.94 -3.90
CA ALA A 81 0.71 -9.90 -4.27
C ALA A 81 2.07 -10.52 -4.58
N GLN A 82 2.56 -11.43 -3.72
CA GLN A 82 3.81 -12.15 -3.96
C GLN A 82 3.79 -12.96 -5.25
N ALA A 83 2.69 -13.66 -5.54
CA ALA A 83 2.54 -14.43 -6.78
C ALA A 83 2.55 -13.54 -8.04
N LEU A 84 2.16 -12.27 -7.90
CA LEU A 84 2.18 -11.26 -8.96
C LEU A 84 3.44 -10.39 -8.95
N ASN A 85 4.41 -10.67 -8.06
CA ASN A 85 5.59 -9.84 -7.82
C ASN A 85 5.28 -8.39 -7.43
N LEU A 86 4.17 -8.17 -6.73
CA LEU A 86 3.76 -6.87 -6.21
C LEU A 86 4.23 -6.69 -4.77
N GLN A 87 4.65 -5.47 -4.44
CA GLN A 87 4.85 -5.07 -3.05
C GLN A 87 3.51 -4.78 -2.37
N VAL A 88 3.45 -4.96 -1.05
CA VAL A 88 2.29 -4.62 -0.24
C VAL A 88 2.67 -3.55 0.78
N ILE A 89 1.96 -2.44 0.73
CA ILE A 89 2.08 -1.31 1.64
C ILE A 89 0.84 -1.32 2.52
N ALA A 90 0.98 -1.34 3.84
CA ALA A 90 -0.15 -1.29 4.76
C ALA A 90 -0.35 0.13 5.29
N GLU A 91 -1.57 0.66 5.18
CA GLU A 91 -1.92 1.99 5.66
C GLU A 91 -2.68 1.98 6.98
N GLY A 92 -2.65 3.11 7.69
CA GLY A 92 -3.37 3.26 8.97
C GLY A 92 -2.79 2.41 10.11
N VAL A 93 -1.49 2.13 10.11
CA VAL A 93 -0.83 1.43 11.23
C VAL A 93 -0.73 2.36 12.44
N GLU A 94 -1.43 2.05 13.54
CA GLU A 94 -1.49 2.92 14.72
C GLU A 94 -0.84 2.32 15.97
N SER A 95 -0.62 1.00 16.01
CA SER A 95 -0.07 0.30 17.18
C SER A 95 1.06 -0.65 16.83
N ALA A 96 1.98 -0.83 17.79
CA ALA A 96 3.09 -1.79 17.66
C ALA A 96 2.62 -3.24 17.47
N LYS A 97 1.39 -3.58 17.92
CA LYS A 97 0.82 -4.92 17.74
C LYS A 97 0.36 -5.14 16.29
N GLU A 98 -0.20 -4.12 15.64
CA GLU A 98 -0.53 -4.16 14.21
C GLU A 98 0.75 -4.26 13.39
N ASP A 99 1.73 -3.40 13.66
CA ASP A 99 3.04 -3.41 12.98
C ASP A 99 3.76 -4.76 13.08
N ALA A 100 3.79 -5.37 14.28
CA ALA A 100 4.38 -6.68 14.49
C ALA A 100 3.65 -7.78 13.70
N PHE A 101 2.32 -7.73 13.62
CA PHE A 101 1.55 -8.65 12.80
C PHE A 101 1.90 -8.48 11.31
N LEU A 102 1.87 -7.25 10.81
CA LEU A 102 2.12 -6.95 9.39
C LEU A 102 3.54 -7.37 8.98
N THR A 103 4.54 -7.01 9.79
CA THR A 103 5.95 -7.38 9.57
C THR A 103 6.12 -8.89 9.50
N LYS A 104 5.52 -9.64 10.42
CA LYS A 104 5.60 -11.11 10.44
C LYS A 104 4.97 -11.77 9.20
N ASN A 105 3.99 -11.11 8.59
CA ASN A 105 3.24 -11.65 7.45
C ASN A 105 3.76 -11.14 6.09
N GLY A 106 4.94 -10.51 6.04
CA GLY A 106 5.59 -10.17 4.77
C GLY A 106 5.08 -8.89 4.10
N ILE A 107 4.46 -7.99 4.86
CA ILE A 107 4.13 -6.64 4.38
C ILE A 107 5.44 -5.86 4.20
N ASN A 108 5.65 -5.31 3.01
CA ASN A 108 6.88 -4.64 2.61
C ASN A 108 7.03 -3.31 3.35
N GLU A 109 6.00 -2.46 3.28
CA GLU A 109 6.03 -1.11 3.84
C GLU A 109 4.79 -0.83 4.70
N ARG A 110 4.93 0.09 5.64
CA ARG A 110 3.91 0.39 6.65
C ARG A 110 3.84 1.89 6.86
N GLN A 111 2.64 2.43 6.70
CA GLN A 111 2.32 3.84 6.88
C GLN A 111 1.27 3.99 7.97
N GLY A 112 1.44 4.97 8.84
CA GLY A 112 0.43 5.30 9.84
C GLY A 112 0.94 6.08 11.04
N PHE A 113 0.03 6.41 11.93
CA PHE A 113 0.29 7.29 13.08
C PHE A 113 1.24 6.68 14.11
N LEU A 114 1.47 5.37 14.06
CA LEU A 114 2.55 4.73 14.82
C LEU A 114 3.91 5.37 14.53
N PHE A 115 4.16 5.72 13.26
CA PHE A 115 5.43 6.30 12.82
C PHE A 115 5.40 7.83 12.89
N ALA A 116 4.41 8.42 12.24
CA ALA A 116 4.20 9.86 12.19
C ALA A 116 2.79 10.20 11.68
N LYS A 117 2.25 11.31 12.16
CA LYS A 117 1.06 11.92 11.53
C LYS A 117 1.49 12.76 10.31
N PRO A 118 0.61 12.94 9.30
CA PRO A 118 0.81 13.95 8.28
C PRO A 118 1.15 15.30 8.90
N MET A 119 2.16 15.97 8.35
CA MET A 119 2.69 17.19 8.93
C MET A 119 3.18 18.15 7.85
N PRO A 120 3.21 19.47 8.14
CA PRO A 120 3.77 20.45 7.20
C PRO A 120 5.24 20.16 6.87
N ALA A 121 5.69 20.55 5.68
CA ALA A 121 7.05 20.28 5.18
C ALA A 121 8.17 20.63 6.18
N VAL A 122 8.08 21.78 6.86
CA VAL A 122 9.07 22.22 7.87
C VAL A 122 9.09 21.31 9.11
N ALA A 123 7.93 20.76 9.48
CA ALA A 123 7.86 19.78 10.56
C ALA A 123 8.42 18.42 10.10
N PHE A 124 8.13 18.02 8.86
CA PHE A 124 8.64 16.79 8.25
C PHE A 124 10.17 16.77 8.20
N GLU A 125 10.80 17.83 7.71
CA GLU A 125 12.27 17.88 7.61
C GLU A 125 12.94 17.68 8.99
N ARG A 126 12.37 18.31 10.03
CA ARG A 126 12.86 18.16 11.42
C ARG A 126 12.59 16.77 11.98
N TRP A 127 11.44 16.17 11.67
CA TRP A 127 11.12 14.81 12.07
C TRP A 127 12.06 13.80 11.39
N TYR A 128 12.24 13.91 10.07
CA TYR A 128 13.04 13.01 9.25
C TYR A 128 14.51 12.99 9.67
N LYS A 129 15.12 14.16 9.91
CA LYS A 129 16.49 14.26 10.45
C LYS A 129 16.68 13.57 11.81
N ARG A 130 15.64 13.50 12.64
CA ARG A 130 15.68 12.78 13.92
C ARG A 130 15.43 11.29 13.75
N TYR A 131 14.54 10.92 12.82
CA TYR A 131 14.23 9.54 12.49
C TYR A 131 15.48 8.80 11.97
N LEU A 132 16.21 9.40 11.01
CA LEU A 132 17.44 8.83 10.44
C LEU A 132 18.58 8.61 11.44
N LYS A 133 18.58 9.31 12.59
CA LYS A 133 19.59 9.11 13.63
C LYS A 133 19.28 7.95 14.57
N ARG A 134 18.04 7.42 14.51
CA ARG A 134 17.53 6.35 15.37
C ARG A 134 17.41 5.02 14.67
N ALA A 135 17.25 5.03 13.35
CA ALA A 135 17.33 3.86 12.48
C ALA A 135 18.80 3.44 12.29
#